data_AF-B7B589-F1
#
_entry.id   AF-B7B589-F1
#
_cell.length_a   1.000
_cell.length_b   1.000
_cell.length_c   1.000
_cell.angle_alpha   90.00
_cell.angle_beta   90.00
_cell.angle_gamma   90.00
#
_symmetry.space_group_name_H-M   'P 1'
#
loop_
_entity.id
_entity.type
_entity.pdbx_description
1 polymer ?
#
loop_
_entity_poly.entity_id
_entity_poly.type
_entity_poly.pdbx_seq_one_letter_code
_entity_poly.pdbx_strand_id
1 'polypeptide(L)'
;MIASIDTSLIDWSRAQFALTAMYHWLFVPLTLGLGVIQAIMETIYYKTGNEFWKKTAQFWMKLFGINFAIGVATGLILEFEFGTNWSNYSWFVGDIFGAPLAIEGILAFFMEATFIAVMFFGWDKVSKRFHLASTWLTIIGATLSALWILIANAWMQNPVGMHFNPDTVRNEMFDFWAVALSPVAINKFFHTVLSGWITGAVFVIGISSWYLLKKRETKFSLESIKVGALFGLVASVLILWTGDGSAYQVAQKQPMKLAAMEGLYEGGNGTGLVASVC
;
A
#
# COMPACT_ATOMS: atom_id res chain seq x y z
N MET A 1 30.87 -12.63 19.25
CA MET A 1 30.79 -13.28 17.92
C MET A 1 30.87 -12.21 16.83
N ILE A 2 32.07 -11.68 16.56
CA ILE A 2 32.35 -10.77 15.43
C ILE A 2 33.41 -11.45 14.53
N ALA A 3 33.28 -12.76 14.34
CA ALA A 3 34.19 -13.55 13.54
C ALA A 3 33.40 -14.04 12.33
N SER A 4 33.75 -13.47 11.16
CA SER A 4 33.15 -13.59 9.82
C SER A 4 31.75 -12.99 9.62
N ILE A 5 31.69 -11.65 9.50
CA ILE A 5 30.64 -11.01 8.70
C ILE A 5 30.90 -11.42 7.24
N ASP A 6 30.04 -12.26 6.67
CA ASP A 6 30.06 -12.55 5.24
C ASP A 6 29.34 -11.41 4.49
N THR A 7 30.11 -10.55 3.84
CA THR A 7 29.58 -9.42 3.06
C THR A 7 28.77 -9.90 1.86
N SER A 8 29.13 -11.04 1.27
CA SER A 8 28.38 -11.64 0.16
C SER A 8 26.98 -12.04 0.63
N LEU A 9 26.88 -12.69 1.80
CA LEU A 9 25.59 -13.04 2.39
C LEU A 9 24.71 -11.80 2.60
N ILE A 10 25.27 -10.71 3.14
CA ILE A 10 24.52 -9.46 3.34
C ILE A 10 23.99 -8.92 2.01
N ASP A 11 24.83 -8.87 0.98
CA ASP A 11 24.46 -8.34 -0.33
C ASP A 11 23.38 -9.20 -0.99
N TRP A 12 23.48 -10.53 -0.91
CA TRP A 12 22.47 -11.44 -1.42
C TRP A 12 21.15 -11.38 -0.65
N SER A 13 21.19 -11.25 0.68
CA SER A 13 19.98 -11.04 1.49
C SER A 13 19.28 -9.73 1.13
N ARG A 14 20.04 -8.65 0.89
CA ARG A 14 19.49 -7.37 0.41
C ARG A 14 18.92 -7.48 -0.99
N ALA A 15 19.63 -8.14 -1.91
CA ALA A 15 19.19 -8.32 -3.30
C ALA A 15 17.91 -9.17 -3.37
N GLN A 16 17.84 -10.27 -2.61
CA GLN A 16 16.65 -11.11 -2.51
C GLN A 16 15.46 -10.30 -1.98
N PHE A 17 15.63 -9.63 -0.83
CA PHE A 17 14.54 -8.84 -0.24
C PHE A 17 14.08 -7.71 -1.16
N ALA A 18 15.02 -7.03 -1.83
CA ALA A 18 14.70 -6.01 -2.81
C ALA A 18 13.89 -6.57 -3.98
N LEU A 19 14.28 -7.72 -4.54
CA LEU A 19 13.57 -8.37 -5.63
C LEU A 19 12.14 -8.74 -5.21
N THR A 20 11.98 -9.42 -4.08
CA THR A 20 10.68 -9.84 -3.56
C THR A 20 9.79 -8.63 -3.28
N ALA A 21 10.34 -7.58 -2.65
CA ALA A 21 9.62 -6.35 -2.34
C ALA A 21 9.18 -5.61 -3.60
N MET A 22 10.06 -5.46 -4.60
CA MET A 22 9.73 -4.84 -5.87
C MET A 22 8.64 -5.61 -6.61
N TYR A 23 8.73 -6.93 -6.67
CA TYR A 23 7.72 -7.78 -7.31
C TYR A 23 6.36 -7.66 -6.62
N HIS A 24 6.32 -7.74 -5.29
CA HIS A 24 5.09 -7.55 -4.53
C HIS A 24 4.47 -6.18 -4.80
N TRP A 25 5.31 -5.14 -4.83
CA TRP A 25 4.88 -3.76 -5.05
C TRP A 25 4.37 -3.48 -6.47
N LEU A 26 4.54 -4.38 -7.43
CA LEU A 26 3.85 -4.28 -8.73
C LEU A 26 2.34 -4.48 -8.59
N PHE A 27 1.91 -5.31 -7.63
CA PHE A 27 0.52 -5.74 -7.48
C PHE A 27 -0.23 -4.93 -6.41
N VAL A 28 0.44 -4.56 -5.32
CA VAL A 28 -0.16 -3.79 -4.20
C VAL A 28 -0.88 -2.50 -4.63
N PRO A 29 -0.23 -1.54 -5.35
CA PRO A 29 -0.86 -0.28 -5.68
C PRO A 29 -2.08 -0.46 -6.58
N LEU A 30 -2.03 -1.44 -7.48
CA LEU A 30 -3.17 -1.76 -8.33
C LEU A 30 -4.34 -2.34 -7.52
N THR A 31 -4.09 -3.21 -6.54
CA THR A 31 -5.13 -3.72 -5.62
C THR A 31 -5.81 -2.55 -4.88
N LEU A 32 -5.03 -1.64 -4.30
CA LEU A 32 -5.55 -0.51 -3.53
C LEU A 32 -6.42 0.42 -4.38
N GLY A 33 -5.94 0.81 -5.57
CA GLY A 33 -6.68 1.72 -6.44
C GLY A 33 -7.85 1.08 -7.18
N LEU A 34 -7.61 -0.07 -7.84
CA LEU A 34 -8.63 -0.76 -8.61
C LEU A 34 -9.76 -1.27 -7.71
N GLY A 35 -9.44 -1.69 -6.48
CA GLY A 35 -10.41 -2.07 -5.47
C GLY A 35 -11.45 -0.97 -5.23
N VAL A 36 -11.01 0.26 -4.95
CA VAL A 36 -11.93 1.39 -4.72
C VAL A 36 -12.76 1.70 -5.97
N ILE A 37 -12.14 1.70 -7.17
CA ILE A 37 -12.85 2.01 -8.41
C ILE A 37 -13.98 1.00 -8.69
N GLN A 38 -13.72 -0.30 -8.55
CA GLN A 38 -14.73 -1.32 -8.79
C GLN A 38 -15.84 -1.29 -7.72
N ALA A 39 -15.53 -0.95 -6.46
CA ALA A 39 -16.54 -0.71 -5.44
C ALA A 39 -17.39 0.54 -5.68
N ILE A 40 -16.81 1.61 -6.24
CA ILE A 40 -17.60 2.78 -6.66
C ILE A 40 -18.59 2.36 -7.74
N MET A 41 -18.14 1.60 -8.75
CA MET A 41 -19.02 1.11 -9.82
C MET A 41 -20.13 0.20 -9.29
N GLU A 42 -19.82 -0.68 -8.34
CA GLU A 42 -20.82 -1.49 -7.66
C GLU A 42 -21.78 -0.64 -6.81
N THR A 43 -21.29 0.41 -6.16
CA THR A 43 -22.14 1.35 -5.41
C THR A 43 -23.13 2.07 -6.34
N ILE A 44 -22.69 2.45 -7.55
CA ILE A 44 -23.58 3.03 -8.56
C ILE A 44 -24.62 1.99 -8.99
N TYR A 45 -24.23 0.72 -9.20
CA TYR A 45 -25.19 -0.35 -9.47
C TYR A 45 -26.21 -0.51 -8.34
N TYR A 46 -25.77 -0.57 -7.09
CA TYR A 46 -26.64 -0.73 -5.93
C TYR A 46 -27.67 0.40 -5.83
N LYS A 47 -27.26 1.65 -6.10
CA LYS A 47 -28.16 2.82 -6.06
C LYS A 47 -29.12 2.89 -7.25
N THR A 48 -28.65 2.54 -8.44
CA THR A 48 -29.41 2.76 -9.69
C THR A 48 -30.19 1.53 -10.17
N GLY A 49 -29.79 0.33 -9.74
CA GLY A 49 -30.29 -0.93 -10.28
C GLY A 49 -29.87 -1.21 -11.73
N ASN A 50 -29.04 -0.37 -12.35
CA ASN A 50 -28.69 -0.49 -13.76
C ASN A 50 -27.64 -1.59 -13.99
N GLU A 51 -28.06 -2.67 -14.63
CA GLU A 51 -27.24 -3.86 -14.93
C GLU A 51 -25.95 -3.57 -15.72
N PHE A 52 -25.88 -2.43 -16.44
CA PHE A 52 -24.62 -1.97 -17.04
C PHE A 52 -23.50 -1.81 -16.00
N TRP A 53 -23.81 -1.19 -14.86
CA TRP A 53 -22.83 -0.98 -13.78
C TRP A 53 -22.47 -2.28 -13.07
N LYS A 54 -23.41 -3.23 -12.96
CA LYS A 54 -23.12 -4.60 -12.46
C LYS A 54 -22.04 -5.26 -13.31
N LYS A 55 -22.24 -5.30 -14.63
CA LYS A 55 -21.29 -5.89 -15.58
C LYS A 55 -19.94 -5.17 -15.60
N THR A 56 -19.98 -3.84 -15.49
CA THR A 56 -18.76 -3.01 -15.44
C THR A 56 -17.95 -3.31 -14.17
N ALA A 57 -18.60 -3.37 -13.00
CA ALA A 57 -17.95 -3.74 -11.75
C ALA A 57 -17.37 -5.17 -11.82
N GLN A 58 -18.13 -6.15 -12.34
CA GLN A 58 -17.66 -7.53 -12.50
C GLN A 58 -16.44 -7.67 -13.42
N PHE A 59 -16.35 -6.84 -14.48
CA PHE A 59 -15.19 -6.83 -15.35
C PHE A 59 -13.92 -6.39 -14.59
N TRP A 60 -13.97 -5.26 -13.89
CA TRP A 60 -12.83 -4.76 -13.14
C TRP A 60 -12.49 -5.62 -11.93
N MET A 61 -13.51 -6.19 -11.27
CA MET A 61 -13.38 -7.20 -10.22
C MET A 61 -12.60 -8.42 -10.68
N LYS A 62 -12.78 -8.88 -11.92
CA LYS A 62 -11.99 -9.99 -12.48
C LYS A 62 -10.49 -9.66 -12.57
N LEU A 63 -10.15 -8.47 -13.08
CA LEU A 63 -8.76 -8.02 -13.16
C LEU A 63 -8.16 -7.80 -11.76
N PHE A 64 -8.94 -7.24 -10.85
CA PHE A 64 -8.60 -7.13 -9.43
C PHE A 64 -8.26 -8.51 -8.85
N GLY A 65 -9.09 -9.53 -9.08
CA GLY A 65 -8.85 -10.87 -8.54
C GLY A 65 -7.54 -11.51 -9.01
N ILE A 66 -7.20 -11.35 -10.28
CA ILE A 66 -5.93 -11.84 -10.84
C ILE A 66 -4.74 -11.14 -10.17
N ASN A 67 -4.79 -9.81 -10.11
CA ASN A 67 -3.74 -9.00 -9.49
C ASN A 67 -3.58 -9.32 -8.00
N PHE A 68 -4.71 -9.42 -7.32
CA PHE A 68 -4.81 -9.67 -5.90
C PHE A 68 -4.23 -11.03 -5.49
N ALA A 69 -4.53 -12.09 -6.25
CA ALA A 69 -3.99 -13.43 -5.95
C ALA A 69 -2.45 -13.47 -5.95
N ILE A 70 -1.83 -12.76 -6.89
CA ILE A 70 -0.36 -12.64 -6.95
C ILE A 70 0.16 -11.76 -5.82
N GLY A 71 -0.56 -10.69 -5.49
CA GLY A 71 -0.27 -9.83 -4.34
C GLY A 71 -0.21 -10.62 -3.02
N VAL A 72 -1.21 -11.46 -2.74
CA VAL A 72 -1.24 -12.32 -1.55
C VAL A 72 -0.06 -13.29 -1.55
N ALA A 73 0.19 -13.98 -2.67
CA ALA A 73 1.28 -14.96 -2.76
C ALA A 73 2.66 -14.33 -2.50
N THR A 74 2.90 -13.15 -3.07
CA THR A 74 4.17 -12.41 -2.89
C THR A 74 4.29 -11.79 -1.49
N GLY A 75 3.17 -11.35 -0.89
CA GLY A 75 3.15 -10.80 0.47
C GLY A 75 3.50 -11.86 1.53
N LEU A 76 2.99 -13.08 1.38
CA LEU A 76 3.35 -14.20 2.25
C LEU A 76 4.86 -14.49 2.24
N ILE A 77 5.50 -14.44 1.06
CA ILE A 77 6.94 -14.64 0.95
C ILE A 77 7.70 -13.54 1.71
N LEU A 78 7.30 -12.27 1.55
CA LEU A 78 7.92 -11.15 2.26
C LEU A 78 7.81 -11.26 3.78
N GLU A 79 6.65 -11.68 4.29
CA GLU A 79 6.42 -11.87 5.72
C GLU A 79 7.43 -12.88 6.30
N PHE A 80 7.64 -14.00 5.62
CA PHE A 80 8.61 -15.01 6.05
C PHE A 80 10.07 -14.57 5.87
N GLU A 81 10.39 -13.70 4.90
CA GLU A 81 11.75 -13.21 4.69
C GLU A 81 12.30 -12.42 5.89
N PHE A 82 11.45 -11.74 6.67
CA PHE A 82 11.88 -11.11 7.93
C PHE A 82 12.42 -12.13 8.94
N GLY A 83 11.85 -13.33 8.98
CA GLY A 83 12.28 -14.41 9.88
C GLY A 83 13.50 -15.18 9.38
N THR A 84 13.54 -15.49 8.09
CA THR A 84 14.57 -16.38 7.51
C THR A 84 15.90 -15.67 7.28
N ASN A 85 15.86 -14.49 6.64
CA ASN A 85 17.07 -13.78 6.21
C ASN A 85 17.46 -12.62 7.15
N TRP A 86 16.55 -12.20 8.02
CA TRP A 86 16.73 -11.05 8.92
C TRP A 86 16.48 -11.41 10.39
N SER A 87 16.91 -12.61 10.81
CA SER A 87 16.65 -13.16 12.16
C SER A 87 17.15 -12.26 13.30
N ASN A 88 18.36 -11.69 13.19
CA ASN A 88 18.89 -10.75 14.19
C ASN A 88 18.08 -9.46 14.26
N TYR A 89 17.60 -8.95 13.12
CA TYR A 89 16.70 -7.80 13.10
C TYR A 89 15.38 -8.14 13.79
N SER A 90 14.77 -9.28 13.45
CA SER A 90 13.53 -9.77 14.05
C SER A 90 13.65 -9.96 15.56
N TRP A 91 14.79 -10.45 16.06
CA TRP A 91 15.07 -10.49 17.50
C TRP A 91 15.19 -9.09 18.11
N PHE A 92 15.98 -8.21 17.48
CA PHE A 92 16.37 -6.93 18.04
C PHE A 92 15.22 -5.92 18.12
N VAL A 93 14.25 -5.97 17.21
CA VAL A 93 13.13 -5.02 17.16
C VAL A 93 11.75 -5.68 17.16
N GLY A 94 11.68 -7.00 17.38
CA GLY A 94 10.43 -7.77 17.27
C GLY A 94 9.30 -7.29 18.17
N ASP A 95 9.62 -6.73 19.35
CA ASP A 95 8.63 -6.17 20.28
C ASP A 95 7.90 -4.94 19.70
N ILE A 96 8.58 -4.19 18.81
CA ILE A 96 8.00 -3.02 18.15
C ILE A 96 7.46 -3.37 16.77
N PHE A 97 8.29 -3.99 15.93
CA PHE A 97 7.97 -4.28 14.54
C PHE A 97 6.94 -5.39 14.42
N GLY A 98 6.98 -6.40 15.29
CA GLY A 98 6.07 -7.54 15.24
C GLY A 98 4.63 -7.21 15.61
N ALA A 99 4.40 -6.20 16.47
CA ALA A 99 3.04 -5.85 16.92
C ALA A 99 2.14 -5.35 15.77
N PRO A 100 2.54 -4.39 14.92
CA PRO A 100 1.78 -4.01 13.72
C PRO A 100 1.53 -5.18 12.76
N LEU A 101 2.53 -6.03 12.48
CA LEU A 101 2.36 -7.18 11.57
C LEU A 101 1.38 -8.22 12.13
N ALA A 102 1.38 -8.46 13.44
CA ALA A 102 0.42 -9.35 14.06
C ALA A 102 -1.02 -8.80 13.97
N ILE A 103 -1.20 -7.48 14.16
CA ILE A 103 -2.51 -6.83 14.02
C ILE A 103 -2.99 -6.87 12.56
N GLU A 104 -2.08 -6.66 11.59
CA GLU A 104 -2.36 -6.83 10.16
C GLU A 104 -2.93 -8.22 9.87
N GLY A 105 -2.26 -9.28 10.33
CA GLY A 105 -2.70 -10.65 10.11
C GLY A 105 -4.07 -10.97 10.73
N ILE A 106 -4.31 -10.53 11.97
CA ILE A 106 -5.56 -10.85 12.68
C ILE A 106 -6.75 -10.05 12.12
N LEU A 107 -6.54 -8.77 11.80
CA LEU A 107 -7.63 -7.87 11.46
C LEU A 107 -7.80 -7.74 9.95
N ALA A 108 -6.74 -7.40 9.24
CA ALA A 108 -6.82 -7.01 7.84
C ALA A 108 -6.89 -8.26 6.92
N PHE A 109 -5.97 -9.21 7.09
CA PHE A 109 -5.98 -10.44 6.27
C PHE A 109 -7.22 -11.29 6.51
N PHE A 110 -7.70 -11.38 7.76
CA PHE A 110 -8.92 -12.12 8.06
C PHE A 110 -10.16 -11.49 7.40
N MET A 111 -10.28 -10.16 7.47
CA MET A 111 -11.36 -9.42 6.81
C MET A 111 -11.29 -9.62 5.29
N GLU A 112 -10.11 -9.50 4.71
CA GLU A 112 -9.86 -9.68 3.29
C GLU A 112 -10.21 -11.10 2.83
N ALA A 113 -9.65 -12.14 3.46
CA ALA A 113 -9.89 -13.55 3.12
C ALA A 113 -11.37 -13.96 3.26
N THR A 114 -12.07 -13.38 4.24
CA THR A 114 -13.49 -13.68 4.47
C THR A 114 -14.38 -13.02 3.42
N PHE A 115 -14.24 -11.72 3.22
CA PHE A 115 -15.18 -10.96 2.37
C PHE A 115 -14.86 -11.07 0.88
N ILE A 116 -13.63 -11.38 0.49
CA ILE A 116 -13.28 -11.55 -0.92
C ILE A 116 -14.03 -12.73 -1.56
N ALA A 117 -14.27 -13.81 -0.81
CA ALA A 117 -15.06 -14.93 -1.29
C ALA A 117 -16.50 -14.51 -1.59
N VAL A 118 -17.10 -13.67 -0.74
CA VAL A 118 -18.43 -13.11 -0.98
C VAL A 118 -18.42 -12.16 -2.17
N MET A 119 -17.40 -11.32 -2.30
CA MET A 119 -17.26 -10.36 -3.41
C MET A 119 -17.22 -11.06 -4.78
N PHE A 120 -16.54 -12.21 -4.91
CA PHE A 120 -16.48 -12.94 -6.19
C PHE A 120 -17.66 -13.88 -6.42
N PHE A 121 -18.13 -14.58 -5.38
CA PHE A 121 -19.09 -15.67 -5.53
C PHE A 121 -20.50 -15.36 -5.02
N GLY A 122 -20.72 -14.16 -4.48
CA GLY A 122 -21.94 -13.76 -3.78
C GLY A 122 -23.03 -13.12 -4.64
N TRP A 123 -22.76 -12.74 -5.89
CA TRP A 123 -23.66 -11.92 -6.73
C TRP A 123 -25.13 -12.38 -6.77
N ASP A 124 -25.38 -13.70 -6.72
CA ASP A 124 -26.71 -14.30 -6.72
C ASP A 124 -26.96 -15.21 -5.49
N LYS A 125 -26.09 -15.14 -4.47
CA LYS A 125 -26.17 -15.95 -3.24
C LYS A 125 -26.47 -15.13 -1.98
N VAL A 126 -26.22 -13.83 -2.02
CA VAL A 126 -26.46 -12.91 -0.90
C VAL A 126 -27.26 -11.70 -1.34
N SER A 127 -27.79 -10.94 -0.38
CA SER A 127 -28.49 -9.69 -0.70
C SER A 127 -27.53 -8.67 -1.34
N LYS A 128 -28.04 -7.80 -2.23
CA LYS A 128 -27.24 -6.73 -2.86
C LYS A 128 -26.53 -5.84 -1.84
N ARG A 129 -27.15 -5.60 -0.68
CA ARG A 129 -26.55 -4.84 0.43
C ARG A 129 -25.35 -5.55 1.03
N PHE A 130 -25.49 -6.84 1.31
CA PHE A 130 -24.42 -7.63 1.90
C PHE A 130 -23.27 -7.84 0.92
N HIS A 131 -23.57 -8.00 -0.38
CA HIS A 131 -22.55 -8.04 -1.43
C HIS A 131 -21.73 -6.74 -1.45
N LEU A 132 -22.40 -5.59 -1.54
CA LEU A 132 -21.73 -4.29 -1.55
C LEU A 132 -20.91 -4.04 -0.27
N ALA A 133 -21.47 -4.42 0.89
CA ALA A 133 -20.73 -4.33 2.16
C ALA A 133 -19.47 -5.20 2.14
N SER A 134 -19.55 -6.41 1.58
CA SER A 134 -18.40 -7.30 1.44
C SER A 134 -17.33 -6.70 0.53
N THR A 135 -17.73 -6.14 -0.62
CA THR A 135 -16.79 -5.46 -1.53
C THR A 135 -16.05 -4.31 -0.82
N TRP A 136 -16.75 -3.45 -0.08
CA TRP A 136 -16.11 -2.38 0.68
C TRP A 136 -15.25 -2.88 1.83
N LEU A 137 -15.68 -3.93 2.56
CA LEU A 137 -14.90 -4.53 3.64
C LEU A 137 -13.61 -5.19 3.13
N THR A 138 -13.63 -5.82 1.96
CA THR A 138 -12.39 -6.32 1.31
C THR A 138 -11.40 -5.19 1.04
N ILE A 139 -11.87 -4.05 0.53
CA ILE A 139 -11.00 -2.91 0.20
C ILE A 139 -10.50 -2.19 1.46
N ILE A 140 -11.35 -2.06 2.47
CA ILE A 140 -10.97 -1.54 3.78
C ILE A 140 -9.93 -2.46 4.41
N GLY A 141 -10.12 -3.79 4.33
CA GLY A 141 -9.12 -4.79 4.73
C GLY A 141 -7.77 -4.53 4.08
N ALA A 142 -7.71 -4.49 2.75
CA ALA A 142 -6.46 -4.21 2.02
C ALA A 142 -5.83 -2.86 2.41
N THR A 143 -6.65 -1.83 2.68
CA THR A 143 -6.17 -0.51 3.11
C THR A 143 -5.65 -0.54 4.55
N LEU A 144 -6.24 -1.35 5.42
CA LEU A 144 -5.76 -1.56 6.79
C LEU A 144 -4.47 -2.39 6.81
N SER A 145 -4.29 -3.34 5.88
CA SER A 145 -3.01 -4.01 5.69
C SER A 145 -1.93 -2.97 5.35
N ALA A 146 -2.21 -2.10 4.36
CA ALA A 146 -1.30 -1.00 4.02
C ALA A 146 -1.01 -0.07 5.21
N LEU A 147 -1.98 0.21 6.07
CA LEU A 147 -1.78 1.01 7.28
C LEU A 147 -0.74 0.39 8.22
N TRP A 148 -0.92 -0.87 8.60
CA TRP A 148 -0.08 -1.52 9.60
C TRP A 148 1.34 -1.76 9.09
N ILE A 149 1.50 -2.20 7.84
CA ILE A 149 2.82 -2.38 7.26
C ILE A 149 3.55 -1.03 7.07
N LEU A 150 2.84 0.06 6.79
CA LEU A 150 3.43 1.38 6.67
C LEU A 150 3.75 2.02 8.02
N ILE A 151 3.02 1.70 9.09
CA ILE A 151 3.41 2.03 10.48
C ILE A 151 4.74 1.36 10.80
N ALA A 152 4.87 0.06 10.51
CA ALA A 152 6.11 -0.68 10.71
C ALA A 152 7.27 -0.08 9.90
N ASN A 153 7.05 0.20 8.61
CA ASN A 153 8.06 0.86 7.76
C ASN A 153 8.41 2.26 8.26
N ALA A 154 7.44 3.05 8.71
CA ALA A 154 7.67 4.40 9.22
C ALA A 154 8.51 4.39 10.49
N TRP A 155 8.26 3.43 11.39
CA TRP A 155 9.07 3.24 12.59
C TRP A 155 10.52 2.89 12.25
N MET A 156 10.77 2.05 11.23
CA MET A 156 12.12 1.77 10.74
C MET A 156 12.85 3.04 10.27
N GLN A 157 12.13 4.08 9.84
CA GLN A 157 12.71 5.35 9.40
C GLN A 157 12.89 6.37 10.52
N ASN A 158 11.99 6.38 11.50
CA ASN A 158 12.00 7.29 12.63
C ASN A 158 11.58 6.54 13.90
N PRO A 159 12.53 5.87 14.57
CA PRO A 159 12.24 5.08 15.77
C PRO A 159 11.76 5.97 16.91
N VAL A 160 10.52 5.76 17.34
CA VAL A 160 9.87 6.46 18.46
C VAL A 160 9.17 5.44 19.35
N GLY A 161 8.81 5.81 20.59
CA GLY A 161 8.06 4.95 21.51
C GLY A 161 8.80 3.68 21.94
N MET A 162 10.14 3.68 21.87
CA MET A 162 10.98 2.53 22.17
C MET A 162 12.18 2.92 23.05
N HIS A 163 12.70 1.97 23.81
CA HIS A 163 13.96 2.09 24.54
C HIS A 163 14.79 0.81 24.39
N PHE A 164 16.11 0.94 24.47
CA PHE A 164 16.99 -0.22 24.46
C PHE A 164 17.09 -0.84 25.86
N ASN A 165 16.86 -2.15 25.95
CA ASN A 165 17.00 -2.91 27.19
C ASN A 165 18.32 -3.74 27.13
N PRO A 166 19.34 -3.40 27.94
CA PRO A 166 20.61 -4.13 27.97
C PRO A 166 20.51 -5.57 28.46
N ASP A 167 19.50 -5.90 29.28
CA ASP A 167 19.34 -7.24 29.86
C ASP A 167 18.80 -8.23 28.81
N THR A 168 17.91 -7.76 27.94
CA THR A 168 17.32 -8.57 26.85
C THR A 168 18.01 -8.35 25.50
N VAL A 169 18.93 -7.38 25.42
CA VAL A 169 19.71 -7.01 24.22
C VAL A 169 18.79 -6.74 23.01
N ARG A 170 17.69 -6.03 23.25
CA ARG A 170 16.71 -5.65 22.22
C ARG A 170 16.07 -4.30 22.53
N ASN A 171 15.43 -3.71 21.53
CA ASN A 171 14.55 -2.57 21.74
C ASN A 171 13.17 -3.05 22.18
N GLU A 172 12.62 -2.39 23.19
CA GLU A 172 11.31 -2.70 23.78
C GLU A 172 10.37 -1.50 23.64
N MET A 173 9.13 -1.78 23.27
CA MET A 173 8.09 -0.77 23.10
C MET A 173 7.64 -0.26 24.48
N PHE A 174 7.64 1.06 24.68
CA PHE A 174 7.02 1.66 25.86
C PHE A 174 5.77 2.50 25.53
N ASP A 175 5.60 2.92 24.27
CA ASP A 175 4.45 3.71 23.83
C ASP A 175 4.00 3.31 22.42
N PHE A 176 2.97 2.48 22.35
CA PHE A 176 2.36 2.02 21.11
C PHE A 176 1.76 3.16 20.27
N TRP A 177 1.15 4.15 20.93
CA TRP A 177 0.48 5.24 20.23
C TRP A 177 1.48 6.20 19.60
N ALA A 178 2.63 6.43 20.26
CA ALA A 178 3.74 7.16 19.65
C ALA A 178 4.23 6.50 18.36
N VAL A 179 4.26 5.16 18.29
CA VAL A 179 4.61 4.40 17.08
C VAL A 179 3.52 4.54 16.02
N ALA A 180 2.29 4.17 16.35
CA ALA A 180 1.18 4.09 15.40
C ALA A 180 0.74 5.45 14.84
N LEU A 181 0.79 6.51 15.65
CA LEU A 181 0.34 7.85 15.29
C LEU A 181 1.50 8.81 15.01
N SER A 182 2.71 8.28 14.76
CA SER A 182 3.85 9.13 14.41
C SER A 182 3.55 9.94 13.14
N PRO A 183 3.99 11.20 13.04
CA PRO A 183 3.77 12.01 11.84
C PRO A 183 4.31 11.34 10.56
N VAL A 184 5.41 10.59 10.69
CA VAL A 184 6.04 9.83 9.59
C VAL A 184 5.14 8.68 9.14
N ALA A 185 4.50 7.97 10.07
CA ALA A 185 3.55 6.90 9.74
C ALA A 185 2.30 7.44 9.04
N ILE A 186 1.70 8.50 9.59
CA ILE A 186 0.51 9.14 9.02
C ILE A 186 0.79 9.59 7.58
N ASN A 187 1.90 10.30 7.37
CA ASN A 187 2.19 10.84 6.05
C ASN A 187 2.56 9.75 5.04
N LYS A 188 3.36 8.75 5.44
CA LYS A 188 3.64 7.57 4.60
C LYS A 188 2.37 6.84 4.19
N PHE A 189 1.46 6.59 5.14
CA PHE A 189 0.19 5.93 4.87
C PHE A 189 -0.60 6.66 3.79
N PHE A 190 -0.89 7.95 3.99
CA PHE A 190 -1.69 8.69 3.03
C PHE A 190 -0.99 8.83 1.67
N HIS A 191 0.30 9.16 1.67
CA HIS A 191 1.06 9.30 0.42
C HIS A 191 1.07 8.01 -0.39
N THR A 192 1.35 6.88 0.26
CA THR A 192 1.41 5.58 -0.41
C THR A 192 0.04 5.09 -0.90
N VAL A 193 -1.02 5.23 -0.10
CA VAL A 193 -2.37 4.82 -0.49
C VAL A 193 -2.87 5.68 -1.65
N LEU A 194 -2.65 7.00 -1.61
CA LEU A 194 -3.02 7.90 -2.70
C LEU A 194 -2.25 7.58 -3.99
N SER A 195 -0.96 7.24 -3.91
CA SER A 195 -0.18 6.74 -5.05
C SER A 195 -0.78 5.46 -5.66
N GLY A 196 -1.26 4.54 -4.82
CA GLY A 196 -1.98 3.34 -5.26
C GLY A 196 -3.30 3.69 -5.96
N TRP A 197 -4.05 4.65 -5.42
CA TRP A 197 -5.29 5.13 -6.04
C TRP A 197 -5.08 5.74 -7.42
N ILE A 198 -4.03 6.56 -7.57
CA ILE A 198 -3.63 7.13 -8.86
C ILE A 198 -3.24 6.00 -9.84
N THR A 199 -2.48 5.01 -9.37
CA THR A 199 -2.08 3.85 -10.19
C THR A 199 -3.30 3.10 -10.72
N GLY A 200 -4.28 2.80 -9.86
CA GLY A 200 -5.54 2.17 -10.27
C GLY A 200 -6.34 3.02 -11.25
N ALA A 201 -6.41 4.34 -11.04
CA ALA A 201 -7.09 5.27 -11.94
C ALA A 201 -6.44 5.28 -13.34
N VAL A 202 -5.12 5.43 -13.40
CA VAL A 202 -4.36 5.41 -14.66
C VAL A 202 -4.52 4.07 -15.38
N PHE A 203 -4.51 2.96 -14.66
CA PHE A 203 -4.74 1.63 -15.22
C PHE A 203 -6.12 1.50 -15.89
N VAL A 204 -7.19 1.94 -15.19
CA VAL A 204 -8.56 1.92 -15.72
C VAL A 204 -8.70 2.82 -16.95
N ILE A 205 -8.15 4.04 -16.89
CA ILE A 205 -8.15 4.99 -18.00
C ILE A 205 -7.37 4.43 -19.19
N GLY A 206 -6.20 3.82 -18.96
CA GLY A 206 -5.34 3.26 -19.99
C GLY A 206 -6.02 2.15 -20.77
N ILE A 207 -6.60 1.15 -20.08
CA ILE A 207 -7.32 0.05 -20.72
C ILE A 207 -8.55 0.56 -21.46
N SER A 208 -9.32 1.46 -20.84
CA SER A 208 -10.53 2.02 -21.46
C SER A 208 -10.20 2.86 -22.69
N SER A 209 -9.12 3.65 -22.64
CA SER A 209 -8.62 4.42 -23.79
C SER A 209 -8.18 3.49 -24.91
N TRP A 210 -7.53 2.37 -24.59
CA TRP A 210 -7.18 1.36 -25.57
C TRP A 210 -8.43 0.74 -26.24
N TYR A 211 -9.48 0.45 -25.48
CA TYR A 211 -10.76 -0.04 -26.04
C TYR A 211 -11.40 0.97 -27.00
N LEU A 212 -11.39 2.25 -26.64
CA LEU A 212 -11.87 3.33 -27.51
C LEU A 212 -11.05 3.45 -28.81
N LEU A 213 -9.72 3.38 -28.72
CA LEU A 213 -8.85 3.38 -29.91
C LEU A 213 -9.12 2.20 -30.83
N LYS A 214 -9.50 1.04 -30.27
CA LYS A 214 -9.91 -0.15 -31.02
C LYS A 214 -11.38 -0.14 -31.44
N LYS A 215 -12.12 0.94 -31.16
CA LYS A 215 -13.56 1.09 -31.43
C LYS A 215 -14.41 -0.03 -30.81
N ARG A 216 -14.03 -0.48 -29.61
CA ARG A 216 -14.73 -1.53 -28.85
C ARG A 216 -15.39 -0.94 -27.61
N GLU A 217 -16.55 -1.47 -27.24
CA GLU A 217 -17.19 -1.24 -25.94
C GLU A 217 -17.23 0.24 -25.53
N THR A 218 -17.69 1.12 -26.44
CA THR A 218 -17.58 2.58 -26.30
C THR A 218 -18.24 3.09 -25.02
N LYS A 219 -19.44 2.60 -24.70
CA LYS A 219 -20.16 3.01 -23.48
C LYS A 219 -19.41 2.60 -22.21
N PHE A 220 -18.99 1.34 -22.12
CA PHE A 220 -18.19 0.82 -21.00
C PHE A 220 -16.92 1.64 -20.79
N SER A 221 -16.22 1.94 -21.89
CA SER A 221 -14.93 2.64 -21.85
C SER A 221 -15.10 4.10 -21.42
N LEU A 222 -16.07 4.83 -21.96
CA LEU A 222 -16.33 6.22 -21.57
C LEU A 222 -16.77 6.34 -20.10
N GLU A 223 -17.65 5.47 -19.64
CA GLU A 223 -18.11 5.49 -18.24
C GLU A 223 -17.00 5.07 -17.27
N SER A 224 -16.17 4.09 -17.64
CA SER A 224 -14.99 3.70 -16.85
C SER A 224 -13.95 4.83 -16.78
N ILE A 225 -13.72 5.55 -17.88
CA ILE A 225 -12.85 6.74 -17.89
C ILE A 225 -13.41 7.83 -16.98
N LYS A 226 -14.72 8.11 -16.98
CA LYS A 226 -15.30 9.13 -16.10
C LYS A 226 -15.05 8.81 -14.62
N VAL A 227 -15.31 7.56 -14.21
CA VAL A 227 -15.07 7.13 -12.82
C VAL A 227 -13.57 7.19 -12.48
N GLY A 228 -12.72 6.60 -13.35
CA GLY A 228 -11.27 6.59 -13.14
C GLY A 228 -10.65 7.99 -13.12
N ALA A 229 -11.07 8.88 -14.01
CA ALA A 229 -10.55 10.24 -14.10
C ALA A 229 -10.97 11.09 -12.90
N LEU A 230 -12.23 11.01 -12.47
CA LEU A 230 -12.68 11.75 -11.28
C LEU A 230 -11.95 11.26 -10.01
N PHE A 231 -11.88 9.94 -9.83
CA PHE A 231 -11.19 9.32 -8.70
C PHE A 231 -9.69 9.65 -8.71
N GLY A 232 -9.04 9.49 -9.86
CA GLY A 232 -7.63 9.80 -10.06
C GLY A 232 -7.33 11.27 -9.84
N LEU A 233 -8.18 12.19 -10.34
CA LEU A 233 -8.01 13.63 -10.13
C LEU A 233 -8.07 13.99 -8.64
N VAL A 234 -9.04 13.46 -7.90
CA VAL A 234 -9.13 13.68 -6.45
C VAL A 234 -7.88 13.15 -5.75
N ALA A 235 -7.44 11.93 -6.07
CA ALA A 235 -6.23 11.35 -5.50
C ALA A 235 -4.98 12.17 -5.84
N SER A 236 -4.84 12.64 -7.07
CA SER A 236 -3.73 13.49 -7.53
C SER A 236 -3.71 14.88 -6.91
N VAL A 237 -4.86 15.45 -6.51
CA VAL A 237 -4.87 16.70 -5.75
C VAL A 237 -4.44 16.45 -4.30
N LEU A 238 -4.95 15.39 -3.68
CA LEU A 238 -4.63 15.06 -2.29
C LEU A 238 -3.17 14.65 -2.11
N ILE A 239 -2.56 13.99 -3.09
CA ILE A 239 -1.18 13.53 -2.99
C ILE A 239 -0.17 14.67 -2.94
N LEU A 240 -0.48 15.84 -3.52
CA LEU A 240 0.41 17.01 -3.48
C LEU A 240 0.70 17.44 -2.04
N TRP A 241 -0.31 17.39 -1.17
CA TRP A 241 -0.14 17.76 0.23
C TRP A 241 0.70 16.75 1.01
N THR A 242 0.51 15.45 0.74
CA THR A 242 1.26 14.39 1.43
C THR A 242 2.67 14.23 0.88
N GLY A 243 2.88 14.55 -0.40
CA GLY A 243 4.20 14.63 -1.04
C GLY A 243 5.05 15.74 -0.43
N ASP A 244 4.51 16.96 -0.36
CA ASP A 244 5.17 18.09 0.31
C ASP A 244 5.43 17.80 1.80
N GLY A 245 4.43 17.27 2.51
CA GLY A 245 4.59 16.81 3.89
C GLY A 245 5.67 15.74 4.03
N SER A 246 5.87 14.89 3.02
CA SER A 246 6.89 13.84 3.03
C SER A 246 8.27 14.44 2.88
N ALA A 247 8.46 15.33 1.90
CA ALA A 247 9.71 16.04 1.70
C ALA A 247 10.10 16.83 2.96
N TYR A 248 9.16 17.55 3.57
CA TYR A 248 9.39 18.27 4.81
C TYR A 248 9.82 17.34 5.96
N GLN A 249 9.14 16.22 6.16
CA GLN A 249 9.51 15.25 7.21
C GLN A 249 10.86 14.59 6.95
N VAL A 250 11.18 14.25 5.70
CA VAL A 250 12.49 13.71 5.32
C VAL A 250 13.58 14.75 5.58
N ALA A 251 13.35 16.03 5.27
CA ALA A 251 14.29 17.11 5.58
C ALA A 251 14.62 17.16 7.09
N GLN A 252 13.60 17.05 7.94
CA GLN A 252 13.74 17.21 9.39
C GLN A 252 14.28 15.96 10.09
N LYS A 253 13.86 14.76 9.65
CA LYS A 253 14.16 13.50 10.35
C LYS A 253 15.24 12.69 9.67
N GLN A 254 15.42 12.84 8.37
CA GLN A 254 16.36 12.07 7.55
C GLN A 254 17.07 12.95 6.51
N PRO A 255 17.75 14.05 6.92
CA PRO A 255 18.30 15.05 6.00
C PRO A 255 19.27 14.47 4.98
N MET A 256 20.01 13.41 5.35
CA MET A 256 20.89 12.67 4.43
C MET A 256 20.14 12.15 3.20
N LYS A 257 18.89 11.68 3.36
CA LYS A 257 18.09 11.19 2.23
C LYS A 257 17.66 12.32 1.31
N LEU A 258 17.18 13.43 1.87
CA LEU A 258 16.80 14.58 1.06
C LEU A 258 18.02 15.14 0.33
N ALA A 259 19.16 15.24 1.01
CA ALA A 259 20.41 15.67 0.41
C ALA A 259 20.82 14.78 -0.77
N ALA A 260 20.71 13.46 -0.62
CA ALA A 260 20.97 12.52 -1.72
C ALA A 260 19.95 12.61 -2.86
N MET A 261 18.66 12.84 -2.57
CA MET A 261 17.60 13.03 -3.58
C MET A 261 17.81 14.32 -4.39
N GLU A 262 18.23 15.40 -3.74
CA GLU A 262 18.40 16.73 -4.34
C GLU A 262 19.83 16.99 -4.84
N GLY A 263 20.75 16.05 -4.68
CA GLY A 263 22.16 16.23 -5.03
C GLY A 263 22.86 17.34 -4.22
N LEU A 264 22.43 17.56 -2.97
CA LEU A 264 22.99 18.58 -2.08
C LEU A 264 24.22 18.01 -1.35
N TYR A 265 25.41 18.33 -1.84
CA TYR A 265 26.68 17.92 -1.23
C TYR A 265 27.13 18.86 -0.11
N GLU A 266 26.71 20.12 -0.15
CA GLU A 266 26.98 21.13 0.89
C GLU A 266 25.68 21.62 1.52
N GLY A 267 25.66 21.72 2.86
CA GLY A 267 24.50 22.20 3.61
C GLY A 267 24.41 23.73 3.59
N GLY A 268 23.21 24.26 3.45
CA GLY A 268 22.95 25.70 3.48
C GLY A 268 21.48 26.04 3.67
N ASN A 269 21.20 27.30 4.00
CA ASN A 269 19.83 27.82 4.05
C ASN A 269 19.41 28.37 2.68
N GLY A 270 18.17 28.11 2.27
CA GLY A 270 17.64 28.63 1.00
C GLY A 270 18.24 27.97 -0.25
N THR A 271 18.71 26.73 -0.13
CA THR A 271 19.22 25.95 -1.27
C THR A 271 18.08 25.67 -2.25
N GLY A 272 18.32 25.90 -3.54
CA GLY A 272 17.38 25.53 -4.60
C GLY A 272 17.20 24.00 -4.68
N LEU A 273 16.00 23.56 -5.06
CA LEU A 273 15.70 22.16 -5.33
C LEU A 273 16.02 21.83 -6.79
N VAL A 274 16.52 20.63 -7.04
CA VAL A 274 16.92 20.15 -8.38
C VAL A 274 15.83 19.25 -8.98
N ALA A 275 15.22 18.39 -8.16
CA ALA A 275 14.16 17.49 -8.58
C ALA A 275 12.97 17.66 -7.64
N SER A 276 11.90 18.31 -8.09
CA SER A 276 10.68 18.50 -7.30
C SER A 276 10.24 17.16 -6.68
N VAL A 277 10.36 17.01 -5.36
CA VAL A 277 9.89 15.83 -4.63
C VAL A 277 8.36 15.91 -4.58
N CYS A 278 7.70 15.19 -5.47
CA CYS A 278 6.28 14.85 -5.41
C CYS A 278 6.13 13.34 -5.42
#